data_AF-A0A969S0H5-F1
#
_entry.id   AF-A0A969S0H5-F1
#
_cell.length_a   1.000
_cell.length_b   1.000
_cell.length_c   1.000
_cell.angle_alpha   90.00
_cell.angle_beta   90.00
_cell.angle_gamma   90.00
#
_symmetry.space_group_name_H-M   'P 1'
#
loop_
_entity.id
_entity.type
_entity.pdbx_description
1 polymer ?
#
loop_
_entity_poly.entity_id
_entity_poly.type
_entity_poly.pdbx_seq_one_letter_code
_entity_poly.pdbx_strand_id
1 'polypeptide(L)'
;MQLFLKDLEAVAAKRDVLLCFDTYEEAERFLDDWLRALLTKELYGAVPTNVVLVVAGRAELERNDWAALGDLIVRLPLEPFTEEEAQGFLARKGIVDGRVVEVILEISGRLPLLMATLAQESPGDVGSVGDASGTAVERFLQWVDDPVQRQLALDGALPRRLDRDVVACLIGEERAGELFDWLKGRPFVQEKSDGWRYHEVVRSQMLRYVRKQSERDWKARQGKLAAYFGELRQGLELSEDEAWKDEQWQGLRLEELYHQLCAAGNLGLSEAVNGWLRALKAKRGLR
;
A
#
# COMPACT_ATOMS: atom_id res chain seq x y z
N MET A 1 8.82 -1.60 27.61
CA MET A 1 10.22 -1.70 27.12
C MET A 1 11.10 -2.61 27.98
N GLN A 2 11.34 -2.30 29.26
CA GLN A 2 12.25 -3.10 30.10
C GLN A 2 11.81 -4.55 30.31
N LEU A 3 10.50 -4.81 30.36
CA LEU A 3 9.96 -6.17 30.46
C LEU A 3 10.29 -7.00 29.21
N PHE A 4 10.04 -6.43 28.03
CA PHE A 4 10.37 -7.06 26.74
C PHE A 4 11.86 -7.45 26.66
N LEU A 5 12.76 -6.58 27.13
CA LEU A 5 14.20 -6.87 27.10
C LEU A 5 14.61 -7.97 28.07
N LYS A 6 14.04 -8.01 29.28
CA LYS A 6 14.27 -9.11 30.22
C LYS A 6 13.77 -10.45 29.67
N ASP A 7 12.60 -10.43 29.01
CA ASP A 7 12.05 -11.62 28.39
C ASP A 7 12.91 -12.07 27.19
N LEU A 8 13.35 -11.11 26.37
CA LEU A 8 14.27 -11.35 25.26
C LEU A 8 15.60 -11.94 25.75
N GLU A 9 16.19 -11.41 26.82
CA GLU A 9 17.39 -11.95 27.45
C GLU A 9 17.18 -13.37 27.96
N ALA A 10 16.06 -13.65 28.65
CA ALA A 10 15.76 -14.97 29.16
C ALA A 10 15.56 -16.01 28.05
N VAL A 11 15.01 -15.59 26.90
CA VAL A 11 14.86 -16.43 25.71
C VAL A 11 16.22 -16.62 25.03
N ALA A 12 16.96 -15.54 24.79
CA ALA A 12 18.27 -15.54 24.16
C ALA A 12 19.31 -16.35 24.93
N ALA A 13 19.21 -16.42 26.27
CA ALA A 13 20.07 -17.28 27.10
C ALA A 13 19.92 -18.79 26.79
N LYS A 14 18.88 -19.20 26.07
CA LYS A 14 18.57 -20.61 25.78
C LYS A 14 18.58 -20.96 24.30
N ARG A 15 18.47 -19.97 23.40
CA ARG A 15 18.33 -20.17 21.96
C ARG A 15 18.68 -18.91 21.18
N ASP A 16 19.04 -19.07 19.92
CA ASP A 16 19.19 -17.93 18.99
C ASP A 16 17.83 -17.29 18.69
N VAL A 17 17.80 -15.97 18.56
CA VAL A 17 16.57 -15.19 18.37
C VAL A 17 16.67 -14.37 17.09
N LEU A 18 15.65 -14.48 16.25
CA LEU A 18 15.47 -13.62 15.06
C LEU A 18 14.28 -12.71 15.29
N LEU A 19 14.50 -11.39 15.21
CA LEU A 19 13.45 -10.38 15.26
C LEU A 19 13.26 -9.77 13.88
N CYS A 20 12.09 -9.97 13.28
CA CYS A 20 11.75 -9.44 11.95
C CYS A 20 10.78 -8.27 12.09
N PHE A 21 11.15 -7.13 11.50
CA PHE A 21 10.31 -5.94 11.37
C PHE A 21 9.97 -5.77 9.89
N ASP A 22 8.71 -6.04 9.54
CA ASP A 22 8.20 -5.89 8.17
C ASP A 22 7.45 -4.56 8.01
N THR A 23 7.41 -4.03 6.78
CA THR A 23 6.82 -2.72 6.45
C THR A 23 7.39 -1.61 7.35
N TYR A 24 8.72 -1.59 7.52
CA TYR A 24 9.39 -0.70 8.47
C TYR A 24 9.14 0.79 8.22
N GLU A 25 8.75 1.20 7.01
CA GLU A 25 8.34 2.56 6.72
C GLU A 25 7.07 3.02 7.49
N GLU A 26 6.22 2.09 7.93
CA GLU A 26 5.06 2.39 8.78
C GLU A 26 5.46 2.54 10.25
N ALA A 27 6.68 2.12 10.61
CA ALA A 27 7.18 2.34 11.95
C ALA A 27 7.39 3.85 12.17
N GLU A 28 6.68 4.41 13.16
CA GLU A 28 6.93 5.77 13.58
C GLU A 28 8.40 5.94 13.97
N ARG A 29 8.93 7.16 13.82
CA ARG A 29 10.31 7.53 14.19
C ARG A 29 10.73 7.05 15.59
N PHE A 30 9.75 6.89 16.49
CA PHE A 30 9.95 6.28 17.81
C PHE A 30 10.54 4.86 17.77
N LEU A 31 10.08 3.98 16.88
CA LEU A 31 10.60 2.61 16.79
C LEU A 31 12.03 2.59 16.28
N ASP A 32 12.36 3.45 15.32
CA ASP A 32 13.70 3.62 14.77
C ASP A 32 14.66 4.17 15.82
N ASP A 33 14.28 5.23 16.54
CA ASP A 33 15.02 5.76 17.69
C ASP A 33 15.26 4.68 18.76
N TRP A 34 14.23 3.90 19.07
CA TRP A 34 14.31 2.84 20.08
C TRP A 34 15.24 1.69 19.66
N LEU A 35 15.15 1.22 18.41
CA LEU A 35 15.99 0.14 17.90
C LEU A 35 17.47 0.53 17.88
N ARG A 36 17.78 1.78 17.48
CA ARG A 36 19.14 2.30 17.55
C ARG A 36 19.66 2.32 18.99
N ALA A 37 18.89 2.91 19.90
CA ALA A 37 19.23 2.99 21.32
C ALA A 37 19.41 1.62 21.98
N LEU A 38 18.65 0.61 21.53
CA LEU A 38 18.78 -0.77 21.97
C LEU A 38 20.12 -1.37 21.55
N LEU A 39 20.51 -1.21 20.28
CA LEU A 39 21.70 -1.83 19.71
C LEU A 39 23.01 -1.12 20.08
N THR A 40 22.97 0.20 20.27
CA THR A 40 24.15 1.00 20.69
C THR A 40 24.43 0.92 22.20
N LYS A 41 23.59 0.20 22.96
CA LYS A 41 23.69 0.01 24.42
C LYS A 41 23.54 1.31 25.24
N GLU A 42 23.06 2.38 24.62
CA GLU A 42 23.03 3.71 25.25
C GLU A 42 21.98 3.84 26.36
N LEU A 43 20.90 3.05 26.31
CA LEU A 43 19.74 3.25 27.19
C LEU A 43 19.29 2.00 27.96
N TYR A 44 19.64 0.78 27.50
CA TYR A 44 18.99 -0.44 27.99
C TYR A 44 19.92 -1.62 28.31
N GLY A 45 21.24 -1.46 28.22
CA GLY A 45 22.21 -2.55 28.40
C GLY A 45 22.59 -3.24 27.07
N ALA A 46 23.40 -4.31 27.16
CA ALA A 46 23.89 -5.01 25.97
C ALA A 46 22.88 -6.05 25.48
N VAL A 47 22.42 -5.93 24.23
CA VAL A 47 21.65 -6.99 23.56
C VAL A 47 22.51 -8.25 23.47
N PRO A 48 21.95 -9.45 23.77
CA PRO A 48 22.67 -10.71 23.60
C PRO A 48 23.17 -10.89 22.16
N THR A 49 24.37 -11.44 22.00
CA THR A 49 25.04 -11.56 20.69
C THR A 49 24.37 -12.53 19.73
N ASN A 50 23.43 -13.35 20.21
CA ASN A 50 22.67 -14.30 19.43
C ASN A 50 21.26 -13.81 19.05
N VAL A 51 21.02 -12.50 19.17
CA VAL A 51 19.84 -11.85 18.62
C VAL A 51 20.22 -11.24 17.27
N VAL A 52 19.56 -11.68 16.20
CA VAL A 52 19.66 -11.10 14.86
C VAL A 52 18.41 -10.28 14.59
N LEU A 53 18.58 -9.07 14.06
CA LEU A 53 17.49 -8.21 13.64
C LEU A 53 17.44 -8.17 12.12
N VAL A 54 16.23 -8.36 11.57
CA VAL A 54 15.94 -8.18 10.15
C VAL A 54 14.92 -7.08 10.03
N VAL A 55 15.27 -6.06 9.25
CA VAL A 55 14.39 -4.95 8.92
C VAL A 55 14.09 -5.02 7.44
N ALA A 56 12.80 -5.12 7.11
CA ALA A 56 12.29 -5.10 5.76
C ALA A 56 11.38 -3.88 5.59
N GLY A 57 11.69 -3.07 4.57
CA GLY A 57 10.94 -1.87 4.27
C GLY A 57 11.33 -1.33 2.90
N ARG A 58 10.61 -0.30 2.46
CA ARG A 58 10.81 0.29 1.12
C ARG A 58 11.99 1.23 1.03
N ALA A 59 12.34 1.87 2.14
CA ALA A 59 13.46 2.77 2.23
C ALA A 59 14.64 2.06 2.91
N GLU A 60 15.85 2.37 2.47
CA GLU A 60 17.05 2.00 3.20
C GLU A 60 17.06 2.65 4.59
N LEU A 61 17.63 1.96 5.59
CA LEU A 61 17.94 2.57 6.88
C LEU A 61 18.87 3.77 6.70
N GLU A 62 18.50 4.90 7.28
CA GLU A 62 19.21 6.18 7.19
C GLU A 62 20.67 6.05 7.61
N ARG A 63 21.59 6.30 6.68
CA ARG A 63 23.01 5.93 6.84
C ARG A 63 23.69 6.68 7.97
N ASN A 64 23.36 7.96 8.15
CA ASN A 64 23.97 8.79 9.19
C ASN A 64 23.52 8.37 10.58
N ASP A 65 22.24 8.08 10.70
CA ASP A 65 21.58 7.69 11.94
C ASP A 65 22.02 6.30 12.41
N TRP A 66 22.26 5.38 11.47
CA TRP A 66 22.69 4.01 11.73
C TRP A 66 24.21 3.80 11.61
N ALA A 67 24.99 4.88 11.44
CA ALA A 67 26.43 4.82 11.15
C ALA A 67 27.22 4.05 12.22
N ALA A 68 26.87 4.22 13.51
CA ALA A 68 27.53 3.56 14.63
C ALA A 68 27.41 2.02 14.60
N LEU A 69 26.42 1.49 13.86
CA LEU A 69 26.16 0.07 13.70
C LEU A 69 26.53 -0.41 12.29
N GLY A 70 27.14 0.44 11.46
CA GLY A 70 27.35 0.18 10.03
C GLY A 70 28.05 -1.15 9.73
N ASP A 71 29.10 -1.49 10.49
CA ASP A 71 29.87 -2.73 10.32
C ASP A 71 29.09 -4.00 10.72
N LEU A 72 27.97 -3.84 11.45
CA LEU A 72 27.09 -4.92 11.89
C LEU A 72 25.86 -5.07 10.98
N ILE A 73 25.68 -4.17 10.00
CA ILE A 73 24.50 -4.17 9.12
C ILE A 73 24.87 -4.75 7.76
N VAL A 74 24.25 -5.87 7.42
CA VAL A 74 24.22 -6.38 6.04
C VAL A 74 22.99 -5.82 5.34
N ARG A 75 23.21 -5.11 4.22
CA ARG A 75 22.13 -4.55 3.40
C ARG A 75 21.87 -5.48 2.21
N LEU A 76 20.61 -5.91 2.07
CA LEU A 76 20.17 -6.81 1.01
C LEU A 76 19.10 -6.09 0.18
N PRO A 77 19.48 -5.34 -0.89
CA PRO A 77 18.50 -4.72 -1.77
C PRO A 77 17.70 -5.81 -2.51
N LEU A 78 16.37 -5.67 -2.51
CA LEU A 78 15.48 -6.54 -3.27
C LEU A 78 15.23 -5.94 -4.66
N GLU A 79 16.05 -6.34 -5.61
CA GLU A 79 15.91 -5.98 -7.01
C GLU A 79 14.70 -6.70 -7.66
N PRO A 80 14.20 -6.21 -8.81
CA PRO A 80 13.30 -7.01 -9.64
C PRO A 80 13.93 -8.37 -9.95
N PHE A 81 13.10 -9.38 -10.23
CA PHE A 81 13.61 -10.71 -10.58
C PHE A 81 14.62 -10.62 -11.73
N THR A 82 15.65 -11.46 -11.66
CA THR A 82 16.50 -11.78 -12.82
C THR A 82 15.64 -12.39 -13.93
N GLU A 83 16.16 -12.41 -15.15
CA GLU A 83 15.42 -12.98 -16.29
C GLU A 83 15.16 -14.49 -16.06
N GLU A 84 16.13 -15.20 -15.50
CA GLU A 84 16.03 -16.61 -15.14
C GLU A 84 15.00 -16.85 -14.03
N GLU A 85 14.99 -16.03 -12.97
CA GLU A 85 13.99 -16.12 -11.90
C GLU A 85 12.58 -15.84 -12.42
N ALA A 86 12.45 -14.84 -13.30
CA ALA A 86 11.20 -14.40 -13.88
C ALA A 86 10.61 -15.50 -14.80
N GLN A 87 11.42 -16.05 -15.71
CA GLN A 87 11.02 -17.19 -16.56
C GLN A 87 10.67 -18.42 -15.71
N GLY A 88 11.49 -18.73 -14.70
CA GLY A 88 11.22 -19.84 -13.79
C GLY A 88 9.95 -19.66 -12.97
N PHE A 89 9.62 -18.42 -12.57
CA PHE A 89 8.37 -18.08 -11.91
C PHE A 89 7.15 -18.35 -12.82
N LEU A 90 7.19 -17.88 -14.06
CA LEU A 90 6.10 -18.06 -15.03
C LEU A 90 5.90 -19.53 -15.41
N ALA A 91 6.98 -20.27 -15.60
CA ALA A 91 6.92 -21.71 -15.88
C ALA A 91 6.22 -22.47 -14.73
N ARG A 92 6.52 -22.15 -13.46
CA ARG A 92 5.83 -22.75 -12.30
C ARG A 92 4.35 -22.38 -12.22
N LYS A 93 3.93 -21.29 -12.85
CA LYS A 93 2.52 -20.89 -13.01
C LYS A 93 1.84 -21.54 -14.22
N GLY A 94 2.54 -22.41 -14.95
CA GLY A 94 2.02 -23.06 -16.15
C GLY A 94 2.09 -22.20 -17.41
N ILE A 95 2.75 -21.03 -17.33
CA ILE A 95 2.91 -20.11 -18.47
C ILE A 95 4.24 -20.43 -19.13
N VAL A 96 4.16 -21.20 -20.21
CA VAL A 96 5.31 -21.68 -20.98
C VAL A 96 5.35 -21.15 -22.41
N ASP A 97 4.29 -20.48 -22.85
CA ASP A 97 4.26 -19.86 -24.16
C ASP A 97 5.21 -18.65 -24.21
N GLY A 98 6.14 -18.66 -25.16
CA GLY A 98 7.18 -17.65 -25.26
C GLY A 98 6.65 -16.23 -25.49
N ARG A 99 5.54 -16.06 -26.23
CA ARG A 99 4.95 -14.74 -26.51
C ARG A 99 4.25 -14.19 -25.26
N VAL A 100 3.50 -15.04 -24.55
CA VAL A 100 2.87 -14.66 -23.28
C VAL A 100 3.95 -14.27 -22.26
N VAL A 101 5.03 -15.06 -22.17
CA VAL A 101 6.16 -14.76 -21.28
C VAL A 101 6.79 -13.40 -21.60
N GLU A 102 7.12 -13.14 -22.86
CA GLU A 102 7.73 -11.88 -23.30
C GLU A 102 6.87 -10.67 -22.93
N VAL A 103 5.56 -10.74 -23.20
CA VAL A 103 4.61 -9.68 -22.86
C VAL A 103 4.54 -9.46 -21.34
N ILE A 104 4.50 -10.51 -20.54
CA ILE A 104 4.47 -10.40 -19.08
C ILE A 104 5.76 -9.75 -18.57
N LEU A 105 6.93 -10.14 -19.09
CA LEU A 105 8.21 -9.56 -18.69
C LEU A 105 8.28 -8.06 -19.04
N GLU A 106 7.85 -7.67 -20.24
CA GLU A 106 7.83 -6.28 -20.69
C GLU A 106 6.93 -5.41 -19.80
N ILE A 107 5.71 -5.87 -19.50
CA ILE A 107 4.74 -5.09 -18.71
C ILE A 107 5.15 -5.03 -17.24
N SER A 108 5.59 -6.16 -16.67
CA SER A 108 5.91 -6.26 -15.25
C SER A 108 7.23 -5.59 -14.88
N GLY A 109 8.14 -5.38 -15.83
CA GLY A 109 9.51 -4.99 -15.53
C GLY A 109 10.20 -5.98 -14.57
N ARG A 110 9.78 -7.25 -14.56
CA ARG A 110 10.21 -8.32 -13.65
C ARG A 110 9.92 -8.07 -12.17
N LEU A 111 9.02 -7.13 -11.86
CA LEU A 111 8.58 -6.91 -10.49
C LEU A 111 7.70 -8.10 -10.04
N PRO A 112 8.07 -8.83 -8.97
CA PRO A 112 7.41 -10.08 -8.59
C PRO A 112 5.88 -9.98 -8.46
N LEU A 113 5.39 -8.86 -7.91
CA LEU A 113 3.96 -8.61 -7.77
C LEU A 113 3.25 -8.44 -9.11
N LEU A 114 3.82 -7.64 -10.03
CA LEU A 114 3.23 -7.44 -11.35
C LEU A 114 3.27 -8.74 -12.15
N MET A 115 4.35 -9.50 -12.02
CA MET A 115 4.46 -10.84 -12.61
C MET A 115 3.40 -11.79 -12.08
N ALA A 116 3.23 -11.88 -10.76
CA ALA A 116 2.19 -12.70 -10.14
C ALA A 116 0.80 -12.29 -10.61
N THR A 117 0.59 -11.00 -10.80
CA THR A 117 -0.69 -10.48 -11.28
C THR A 117 -0.99 -10.87 -12.71
N LEU A 118 -0.09 -10.53 -13.62
CA LEU A 118 -0.27 -10.85 -15.03
C LEU A 118 -0.37 -12.36 -15.23
N ALA A 119 0.39 -13.15 -14.46
CA ALA A 119 0.32 -14.60 -14.49
C ALA A 119 -1.02 -15.18 -14.01
N GLN A 120 -1.71 -14.52 -13.07
CA GLN A 120 -3.01 -14.98 -12.59
C GLN A 120 -4.14 -14.65 -13.57
N GLU A 121 -4.02 -13.56 -14.33
CA GLU A 121 -5.03 -13.12 -15.29
C GLU A 121 -4.77 -13.67 -16.72
N SER A 122 -3.56 -14.14 -17.04
CA SER A 122 -3.24 -14.62 -18.40
C SER A 122 -3.76 -16.06 -18.64
N PRO A 123 -4.62 -16.28 -19.65
CA PRO A 123 -4.84 -17.61 -20.20
C PRO A 123 -3.51 -18.10 -20.80
N GLY A 124 -3.13 -19.35 -20.56
CA GLY A 124 -1.90 -19.93 -21.13
C GLY A 124 -1.91 -20.14 -22.65
N ASP A 125 -2.68 -19.34 -23.41
CA ASP A 125 -2.89 -19.50 -24.86
C ASP A 125 -2.65 -18.20 -25.64
N VAL A 126 -2.01 -18.34 -26.80
CA VAL A 126 -1.51 -17.31 -27.73
C VAL A 126 -2.63 -16.44 -28.30
N GLY A 127 -3.85 -16.99 -28.44
CA GLY A 127 -5.00 -16.26 -28.98
C GLY A 127 -5.55 -15.16 -28.09
N SER A 128 -5.12 -15.10 -26.83
CA SER A 128 -5.55 -14.11 -25.83
C SER A 128 -4.62 -12.88 -25.72
N VAL A 129 -3.47 -12.91 -26.38
CA VAL A 129 -2.53 -11.79 -26.44
C VAL A 129 -3.04 -10.84 -27.52
N GLY A 130 -3.87 -9.88 -27.12
CA GLY A 130 -4.44 -8.88 -28.01
C GLY A 130 -3.39 -7.95 -28.64
N ASP A 131 -3.83 -7.07 -29.53
CA ASP A 131 -2.99 -6.11 -30.26
C ASP A 131 -2.16 -5.26 -29.28
N ALA A 132 -0.84 -5.23 -29.47
CA ALA A 132 0.16 -4.79 -28.48
C ALA A 132 0.26 -3.26 -28.31
N SER A 133 -0.74 -2.49 -28.77
CA SER A 133 -0.69 -1.02 -28.84
C SER A 133 -1.08 -0.27 -27.56
N GLY A 134 -1.46 -0.99 -26.50
CA GLY A 134 -1.92 -0.40 -25.23
C GLY A 134 -0.83 -0.14 -24.19
N THR A 135 -1.12 0.75 -23.23
CA THR A 135 -0.35 1.00 -22.00
C THR A 135 -0.23 -0.26 -21.13
N ALA A 136 0.76 -0.29 -20.23
CA ALA A 136 0.95 -1.39 -19.27
C ALA A 136 -0.32 -1.74 -18.47
N VAL A 137 -1.16 -0.75 -18.13
CA VAL A 137 -2.43 -0.96 -17.41
C VAL A 137 -3.50 -1.58 -18.32
N GLU A 138 -3.57 -1.16 -19.58
CA GLU A 138 -4.48 -1.78 -20.57
C GLU A 138 -4.13 -3.24 -20.81
N ARG A 139 -2.83 -3.53 -21.00
CA ARG A 139 -2.35 -4.90 -21.14
C ARG A 139 -2.55 -5.71 -19.85
N PHE A 140 -2.45 -5.08 -18.67
CA PHE A 140 -2.71 -5.73 -17.39
C PHE A 140 -4.17 -6.13 -17.20
N LEU A 141 -5.11 -5.34 -17.72
CA LEU A 141 -6.54 -5.60 -17.63
C LEU A 141 -7.14 -6.27 -18.87
N GLN A 142 -6.32 -6.63 -19.87
CA GLN A 142 -6.79 -7.14 -21.16
C GLN A 142 -7.57 -8.45 -21.03
N TRP A 143 -7.22 -9.27 -20.03
CA TRP A 143 -7.85 -10.57 -19.77
C TRP A 143 -9.02 -10.53 -18.79
N VAL A 144 -9.41 -9.34 -18.31
CA VAL A 144 -10.63 -9.17 -17.52
C VAL A 144 -11.80 -8.98 -18.48
N ASP A 145 -12.58 -10.04 -18.74
CA ASP A 145 -13.65 -10.04 -19.74
C ASP A 145 -14.85 -9.17 -19.35
N ASP A 146 -15.28 -9.21 -18.08
CA ASP A 146 -16.43 -8.43 -17.61
C ASP A 146 -16.04 -6.93 -17.60
N PRO A 147 -16.69 -6.08 -18.42
CA PRO A 147 -16.37 -4.66 -18.49
C PRO A 147 -16.59 -3.93 -17.17
N VAL A 148 -17.52 -4.40 -16.32
CA VAL A 148 -17.78 -3.84 -15.00
C VAL A 148 -16.63 -4.16 -14.05
N GLN A 149 -16.14 -5.40 -14.07
CA GLN A 149 -14.97 -5.82 -13.31
C GLN A 149 -13.72 -5.04 -13.74
N ARG A 150 -13.50 -4.90 -15.05
CA ARG A 150 -12.40 -4.10 -15.60
C ARG A 150 -12.45 -2.65 -15.12
N GLN A 151 -13.63 -2.04 -15.16
CA GLN A 151 -13.81 -0.68 -14.68
C GLN A 151 -13.62 -0.57 -13.16
N LEU A 152 -14.09 -1.55 -12.38
CA LEU A 152 -13.88 -1.59 -10.93
C LEU A 152 -12.40 -1.76 -10.57
N ALA A 153 -11.61 -2.55 -11.31
CA ALA A 153 -10.17 -2.65 -11.06
C ALA A 153 -9.45 -1.30 -11.22
N LEU A 154 -9.96 -0.41 -12.07
CA LEU A 154 -9.44 0.94 -12.21
C LEU A 154 -9.94 1.86 -11.10
N ASP A 155 -11.25 1.84 -10.83
CA ASP A 155 -11.88 2.74 -9.87
C ASP A 155 -11.55 2.39 -8.42
N GLY A 156 -11.37 1.11 -8.13
CA GLY A 156 -10.94 0.61 -6.83
C GLY A 156 -9.53 1.05 -6.43
N ALA A 157 -8.70 1.50 -7.38
CA ALA A 157 -7.39 2.08 -7.09
C ALA A 157 -7.48 3.52 -6.54
N LEU A 158 -8.61 4.21 -6.76
CA LEU A 158 -8.82 5.60 -6.33
C LEU A 158 -8.80 5.74 -4.79
N PRO A 159 -9.64 5.03 -4.02
CA PRO A 159 -9.61 5.11 -2.57
C PRO A 159 -8.30 4.56 -2.00
N ARG A 160 -7.95 4.99 -0.78
CA ARG A 160 -6.76 4.49 -0.06
C ARG A 160 -7.04 3.21 0.71
N ARG A 161 -8.32 2.97 1.02
CA ARG A 161 -8.86 1.77 1.68
C ARG A 161 -10.10 1.30 0.96
N LEU A 162 -10.34 0.01 0.99
CA LEU A 162 -11.45 -0.65 0.34
C LEU A 162 -12.20 -1.48 1.35
N ASP A 163 -13.50 -1.32 1.31
CA ASP A 163 -14.50 -2.19 1.86
C ASP A 163 -15.66 -2.28 0.87
N ARG A 164 -16.69 -3.03 1.24
CA ARG A 164 -17.89 -3.19 0.42
C ARG A 164 -18.59 -1.86 0.14
N ASP A 165 -18.60 -0.94 1.10
CA ASP A 165 -19.36 0.30 1.03
C ASP A 165 -18.67 1.33 0.13
N VAL A 166 -17.33 1.36 0.14
CA VAL A 166 -16.52 2.11 -0.82
C VAL A 166 -16.72 1.56 -2.25
N VAL A 167 -16.79 0.24 -2.42
CA VAL A 167 -17.13 -0.36 -3.72
C VAL A 167 -18.53 0.04 -4.16
N ALA A 168 -19.52 -0.03 -3.26
CA ALA A 168 -20.89 0.43 -3.54
C ALA A 168 -20.93 1.92 -3.91
N CYS A 169 -20.13 2.75 -3.23
CA CYS A 169 -19.96 4.15 -3.57
C CYS A 169 -19.46 4.32 -5.02
N LEU A 170 -18.53 3.49 -5.49
CA LEU A 170 -18.00 3.63 -6.84
C LEU A 170 -18.97 3.16 -7.93
N ILE A 171 -19.52 1.95 -7.79
CA ILE A 171 -20.23 1.25 -8.87
C ILE A 171 -21.73 1.02 -8.62
N GLY A 172 -22.25 1.38 -7.44
CA GLY A 172 -23.63 1.11 -7.01
C GLY A 172 -23.76 -0.14 -6.13
N GLU A 173 -24.86 -0.24 -5.37
CA GLU A 173 -25.05 -1.26 -4.32
C GLU A 173 -25.28 -2.68 -4.84
N GLU A 174 -25.96 -2.82 -5.98
CA GLU A 174 -26.54 -4.09 -6.46
C GLU A 174 -25.52 -5.22 -6.58
N ARG A 175 -24.33 -4.94 -7.13
CA ARG A 175 -23.25 -5.93 -7.32
C ARG A 175 -22.04 -5.68 -6.42
N ALA A 176 -22.12 -4.77 -5.45
CA ALA A 176 -20.97 -4.35 -4.67
C ALA A 176 -20.30 -5.50 -3.89
N GLY A 177 -21.10 -6.41 -3.32
CA GLY A 177 -20.60 -7.57 -2.58
C GLY A 177 -19.82 -8.54 -3.47
N GLU A 178 -20.46 -9.01 -4.55
CA GLU A 178 -19.87 -9.92 -5.54
C GLU A 178 -18.56 -9.35 -6.12
N LEU A 179 -18.60 -8.08 -6.51
CA LEU A 179 -17.46 -7.43 -7.15
C LEU A 179 -16.35 -7.10 -6.16
N PHE A 180 -16.66 -6.84 -4.89
CA PHE A 180 -15.65 -6.71 -3.84
C PHE A 180 -14.97 -8.06 -3.55
N ASP A 181 -15.72 -9.15 -3.50
CA ASP A 181 -15.15 -10.50 -3.35
C ASP A 181 -14.23 -10.87 -4.51
N TRP A 182 -14.65 -10.59 -5.74
CA TRP A 182 -13.80 -10.71 -6.92
C TRP A 182 -12.52 -9.87 -6.81
N LEU A 183 -12.65 -8.63 -6.35
CA LEU A 183 -11.53 -7.69 -6.24
C LEU A 183 -10.50 -8.14 -5.19
N LYS A 184 -10.95 -8.71 -4.06
CA LYS A 184 -10.08 -9.31 -3.03
C LYS A 184 -9.27 -10.50 -3.56
N GLY A 185 -9.80 -11.22 -4.55
CA GLY A 185 -9.08 -12.32 -5.20
C GLY A 185 -7.97 -11.84 -6.14
N ARG A 186 -7.86 -10.53 -6.38
CA ARG A 186 -6.84 -9.97 -7.26
C ARG A 186 -5.50 -9.85 -6.52
N PRO A 187 -4.38 -10.25 -7.13
CA PRO A 187 -3.08 -10.34 -6.47
C PRO A 187 -2.45 -8.98 -6.14
N PHE A 188 -3.00 -7.89 -6.68
CA PHE A 188 -2.62 -6.52 -6.36
C PHE A 188 -3.46 -5.89 -5.24
N VAL A 189 -4.40 -6.63 -4.67
CA VAL A 189 -5.25 -6.23 -3.56
C VAL A 189 -4.84 -7.06 -2.34
N GLN A 190 -4.55 -6.39 -1.23
CA GLN A 190 -4.03 -7.04 -0.03
C GLN A 190 -4.85 -6.63 1.19
N GLU A 191 -5.03 -7.58 2.10
CA GLU A 191 -5.58 -7.34 3.42
C GLU A 191 -4.51 -6.75 4.33
N LYS A 192 -4.85 -5.66 5.02
CA LYS A 192 -4.06 -5.07 6.10
C LYS A 192 -4.91 -5.01 7.36
N SER A 193 -4.30 -4.67 8.49
CA SER A 193 -4.94 -4.63 9.82
C SER A 193 -6.18 -3.73 9.89
N ASP A 194 -6.32 -2.79 8.95
CA ASP A 194 -7.31 -1.73 8.93
C ASP A 194 -8.15 -1.70 7.64
N GLY A 195 -8.13 -2.80 6.88
CA GLY A 195 -8.95 -3.02 5.68
C GLY A 195 -8.16 -3.49 4.46
N TRP A 196 -8.86 -3.54 3.32
CA TRP A 196 -8.25 -3.93 2.04
C TRP A 196 -7.65 -2.72 1.34
N ARG A 197 -6.56 -2.90 0.62
CA ARG A 197 -5.94 -1.83 -0.17
C ARG A 197 -5.19 -2.37 -1.36
N TYR A 198 -5.03 -1.53 -2.38
CA TYR A 198 -4.16 -1.85 -3.50
C TYR A 198 -2.71 -1.77 -3.07
N HIS A 199 -1.87 -2.64 -3.62
CA HIS A 199 -0.44 -2.48 -3.52
C HIS A 199 0.00 -1.19 -4.21
N GLU A 200 0.88 -0.42 -3.58
CA GLU A 200 1.13 0.96 -3.97
C GLU A 200 1.72 1.12 -5.37
N VAL A 201 2.60 0.20 -5.78
CA VAL A 201 3.19 0.20 -7.13
C VAL A 201 2.08 0.13 -8.20
N VAL A 202 1.16 -0.84 -8.08
CA VAL A 202 0.04 -1.04 -9.01
C VAL A 202 -0.91 0.16 -8.94
N ARG A 203 -1.26 0.58 -7.72
CA ARG A 203 -2.11 1.75 -7.49
C ARG A 203 -1.56 2.98 -8.20
N SER A 204 -0.27 3.27 -8.07
CA SER A 204 0.37 4.45 -8.69
C SER A 204 0.30 4.43 -10.22
N GLN A 205 0.35 3.25 -10.85
CA GLN A 205 0.23 3.09 -12.29
C GLN A 205 -1.21 3.28 -12.74
N MET A 206 -2.17 2.66 -12.05
CA MET A 206 -3.60 2.81 -12.33
C MET A 206 -4.07 4.26 -12.16
N LEU A 207 -3.66 4.95 -11.09
CA LEU A 207 -4.01 6.37 -10.89
C LEU A 207 -3.49 7.26 -12.03
N ARG A 208 -2.24 7.03 -12.47
CA ARG A 208 -1.66 7.76 -13.61
C ARG A 208 -2.41 7.49 -14.91
N TYR A 209 -2.81 6.24 -15.12
CA TYR A 209 -3.57 5.82 -16.29
C TYR A 209 -4.98 6.46 -16.31
N VAL A 210 -5.77 6.29 -15.25
CA VAL A 210 -7.13 6.85 -15.13
C VAL A 210 -7.12 8.37 -15.30
N ARG A 211 -6.16 9.07 -14.66
CA ARG A 211 -6.04 10.52 -14.78
C ARG A 211 -5.72 11.00 -16.20
N LYS A 212 -4.96 10.22 -16.97
CA LYS A 212 -4.61 10.55 -18.37
C LYS A 212 -5.79 10.33 -19.32
N GLN A 213 -6.70 9.40 -19.03
CA GLN A 213 -7.84 9.14 -19.90
C GLN A 213 -8.83 10.31 -19.93
N SER A 214 -9.19 10.84 -18.76
CA SER A 214 -10.17 11.92 -18.64
C SER A 214 -10.01 12.65 -17.32
N GLU A 215 -9.53 13.90 -17.39
CA GLU A 215 -9.44 14.76 -16.20
C GLU A 215 -10.82 15.03 -15.60
N ARG A 216 -11.86 15.12 -16.44
CA ARG A 216 -13.24 15.31 -16.00
C ARG A 216 -13.72 14.14 -15.15
N ASP A 217 -13.55 12.91 -15.64
CA ASP A 217 -14.03 11.72 -14.93
C ASP A 217 -13.20 11.47 -13.67
N TRP A 218 -11.89 11.75 -13.72
CA TRP A 218 -11.04 11.78 -12.53
C TRP A 218 -11.63 12.69 -11.45
N LYS A 219 -11.92 13.96 -11.78
CA LYS A 219 -12.48 14.91 -10.80
C LYS A 219 -13.83 14.47 -10.27
N ALA A 220 -14.70 13.94 -11.14
CA ALA A 220 -16.02 13.45 -10.75
C ALA A 220 -15.92 12.28 -9.76
N ARG A 221 -15.07 11.28 -10.04
CA ARG A 221 -14.89 10.10 -9.17
C ARG A 221 -14.24 10.47 -7.83
N GLN A 222 -13.22 11.34 -7.86
CA GLN A 222 -12.60 11.86 -6.64
C GLN A 222 -13.60 12.68 -5.81
N GLY A 223 -14.42 13.51 -6.44
CA GLY A 223 -15.49 14.25 -5.78
C GLY A 223 -16.55 13.34 -5.16
N LYS A 224 -16.92 12.25 -5.82
CA LYS A 224 -17.86 11.23 -5.29
C LYS A 224 -17.33 10.59 -4.01
N LEU A 225 -16.05 10.19 -4.00
CA LEU A 225 -15.41 9.63 -2.81
C LEU A 225 -15.30 10.66 -1.69
N ALA A 226 -14.96 11.92 -2.00
CA ALA A 226 -14.95 13.00 -1.01
C ALA A 226 -16.32 13.20 -0.36
N ALA A 227 -17.38 13.25 -1.16
CA ALA A 227 -18.75 13.39 -0.66
C ALA A 227 -19.13 12.21 0.26
N TYR A 228 -18.85 10.98 -0.17
CA TYR A 228 -19.11 9.77 0.61
C TYR A 228 -18.44 9.80 2.00
N PHE A 229 -17.14 10.09 2.06
CA PHE A 229 -16.46 10.19 3.37
C PHE A 229 -16.94 11.38 4.19
N GLY A 230 -17.35 12.48 3.54
CA GLY A 230 -17.97 13.63 4.19
C GLY A 230 -19.32 13.28 4.82
N GLU A 231 -20.16 12.51 4.14
CA GLU A 231 -21.46 12.04 4.64
C GLU A 231 -21.28 11.11 5.85
N LEU A 232 -20.37 10.12 5.76
CA LEU A 232 -20.04 9.26 6.89
C LEU A 232 -19.55 10.06 8.10
N ARG A 233 -18.69 11.07 7.86
CA ARG A 233 -18.16 11.93 8.91
C ARG A 233 -19.26 12.76 9.57
N GLN A 234 -20.20 13.30 8.79
CA GLN A 234 -21.34 14.07 9.30
C GLN A 234 -22.32 13.18 10.08
N GLY A 235 -22.48 11.92 9.68
CA GLY A 235 -23.30 10.93 10.38
C GLY A 235 -22.80 10.52 11.77
N LEU A 236 -21.59 10.90 12.18
CA LEU A 236 -21.11 10.71 13.55
C LEU A 236 -21.75 11.68 14.55
N GLU A 237 -22.42 12.76 14.07
CA GLU A 237 -23.16 13.74 14.89
C GLU A 237 -22.36 14.36 16.05
N LEU A 238 -21.03 14.40 15.94
CA LEU A 238 -20.14 14.96 16.95
C LEU A 238 -20.11 16.48 16.91
N SER A 239 -19.99 17.12 18.08
CA SER A 239 -19.65 18.54 18.14
C SER A 239 -18.24 18.82 17.63
N GLU A 240 -17.94 20.05 17.25
CA GLU A 240 -16.62 20.41 16.70
C GLU A 240 -15.48 20.10 17.68
N ASP A 241 -15.70 20.28 18.99
CA ASP A 241 -14.70 20.01 20.03
C ASP A 241 -14.45 18.50 20.27
N GLU A 242 -15.48 17.67 20.06
CA GLU A 242 -15.38 16.20 20.18
C GLU A 242 -14.77 15.58 18.92
N ALA A 243 -15.15 16.09 17.75
CA ALA A 243 -14.70 15.64 16.45
C ALA A 243 -13.17 15.59 16.31
N TRP A 244 -12.47 16.62 16.82
CA TRP A 244 -11.00 16.67 16.76
C TRP A 244 -10.30 15.66 17.68
N LYS A 245 -11.02 15.00 18.59
CA LYS A 245 -10.48 13.98 19.50
C LYS A 245 -10.88 12.55 19.11
N ASP A 246 -11.88 12.40 18.24
CA ASP A 246 -12.39 11.11 17.79
C ASP A 246 -11.57 10.57 16.60
N GLU A 247 -11.01 9.36 16.75
CA GLU A 247 -10.15 8.75 15.73
C GLU A 247 -10.90 8.39 14.45
N GLN A 248 -12.17 7.98 14.56
CA GLN A 248 -12.99 7.64 13.40
C GLN A 248 -13.30 8.89 12.57
N TRP A 249 -13.70 9.98 13.23
CA TRP A 249 -13.93 11.26 12.59
C TRP A 249 -12.65 11.78 11.91
N GLN A 250 -11.50 11.70 12.59
CA GLN A 250 -10.21 12.10 12.02
C GLN A 250 -9.87 11.28 10.77
N GLY A 251 -10.08 9.97 10.82
CA GLY A 251 -9.86 9.06 9.69
C GLY A 251 -10.73 9.44 8.48
N LEU A 252 -12.04 9.62 8.69
CA LEU A 252 -12.98 10.02 7.64
C LEU A 252 -12.65 11.42 7.08
N ARG A 253 -12.26 12.37 7.94
CA ARG A 253 -11.84 13.72 7.50
C ARG A 253 -10.57 13.67 6.66
N LEU A 254 -9.63 12.79 6.98
CA LEU A 254 -8.40 12.61 6.20
C LEU A 254 -8.71 12.05 4.80
N GLU A 255 -9.61 11.06 4.69
CA GLU A 255 -10.06 10.55 3.39
C GLU A 255 -10.81 11.61 2.58
N GLU A 256 -11.74 12.34 3.20
CA GLU A 256 -12.45 13.46 2.56
C GLU A 256 -11.47 14.49 1.98
N LEU A 257 -10.52 14.98 2.79
CA LEU A 257 -9.52 15.97 2.36
C LEU A 257 -8.62 15.45 1.24
N TYR A 258 -8.18 14.19 1.35
CA TYR A 258 -7.36 13.55 0.32
C TYR A 258 -8.07 13.57 -1.04
N HIS A 259 -9.34 13.17 -1.06
CA HIS A 259 -10.13 13.11 -2.28
C HIS A 259 -10.50 14.50 -2.83
N GLN A 260 -10.76 15.49 -1.95
CA GLN A 260 -10.94 16.90 -2.34
C GLN A 260 -9.69 17.45 -3.02
N LEU A 261 -8.50 17.20 -2.46
CA LEU A 261 -7.23 17.60 -3.06
C LEU A 261 -7.02 16.96 -4.44
N CYS A 262 -7.31 15.66 -4.56
CA CYS A 262 -7.20 14.95 -5.83
C CYS A 262 -8.14 15.52 -6.90
N ALA A 263 -9.35 15.96 -6.51
CA ALA A 263 -10.32 16.58 -7.41
C ALA A 263 -9.96 18.04 -7.77
N ALA A 264 -9.48 18.83 -6.80
CA ALA A 264 -9.20 20.26 -6.97
C ALA A 264 -7.87 20.56 -7.68
N GLY A 265 -6.91 19.61 -7.69
CA GLY A 265 -5.54 19.89 -8.12
C GLY A 265 -4.85 20.92 -7.20
N ASN A 266 -4.01 21.81 -7.74
CA ASN A 266 -3.25 22.81 -6.96
C ASN A 266 -4.13 23.82 -6.19
N LEU A 267 -5.44 23.89 -6.46
CA LEU A 267 -6.35 24.87 -5.85
C LEU A 267 -6.87 24.45 -4.46
N GLY A 268 -6.75 23.17 -4.06
CA GLY A 268 -7.21 22.68 -2.74
C GLY A 268 -6.15 22.70 -1.64
N LEU A 269 -4.90 23.02 -1.99
CA LEU A 269 -3.75 22.89 -1.10
C LEU A 269 -3.84 23.81 0.13
N SER A 270 -4.32 25.04 -0.05
CA SER A 270 -4.49 26.00 1.05
C SER A 270 -5.51 25.53 2.09
N GLU A 271 -6.61 24.91 1.66
CA GLU A 271 -7.65 24.42 2.57
C GLU A 271 -7.18 23.18 3.35
N ALA A 272 -6.49 22.25 2.67
CA ALA A 272 -5.90 21.09 3.32
C ALA A 272 -4.76 21.44 4.29
N VAL A 273 -3.88 22.38 3.92
CA VAL A 273 -2.81 22.89 4.79
C VAL A 273 -3.41 23.59 6.01
N ASN A 274 -4.45 24.41 5.82
CA ASN A 274 -5.14 25.07 6.93
C ASN A 274 -5.84 24.06 7.86
N GLY A 275 -6.44 23.00 7.31
CA GLY A 275 -7.01 21.89 8.08
C GLY A 275 -5.96 21.13 8.89
N TRP A 276 -4.82 20.80 8.27
CA TRP A 276 -3.68 20.15 8.93
C TRP A 276 -3.09 21.01 10.05
N LEU A 277 -2.91 22.31 9.83
CA LEU A 277 -2.43 23.25 10.85
C LEU A 277 -3.39 23.36 12.05
N ARG A 278 -4.71 23.26 11.82
CA ARG A 278 -5.70 23.22 12.91
C ARG A 278 -5.59 21.94 13.72
N ALA A 279 -5.49 20.78 13.08
CA ALA A 279 -5.30 19.49 13.74
C ALA A 279 -4.02 19.46 14.60
N LEU A 280 -2.93 20.04 14.10
CA LEU A 280 -1.64 20.11 14.78
C LEU A 280 -1.67 21.05 16.00
N LYS A 281 -2.44 22.14 15.93
CA LYS A 281 -2.69 23.03 17.08
C LYS A 281 -3.53 22.35 18.16
N ALA A 282 -4.59 21.62 17.78
CA ALA A 282 -5.41 20.87 18.72
C ALA A 282 -4.59 19.81 19.49
N LYS A 283 -3.68 19.10 18.80
CA LYS A 283 -2.76 18.12 19.43
C LYS A 283 -1.73 18.76 20.36
N ARG A 284 -1.38 20.04 20.17
CA ARG A 284 -0.45 20.80 21.04
C ARG A 284 -1.12 21.45 22.24
N GLY A 285 -2.41 21.76 22.18
CA GLY A 285 -3.20 22.30 23.31
C GLY A 285 -3.62 21.24 24.35
N LEU A 286 -3.37 19.96 24.07
CA LEU A 286 -3.60 18.81 24.96
C LEU A 286 -2.32 18.36 25.69
N ARG A 287 -1.24 19.14 25.63
CA ARG A 287 0.01 18.92 26.40
C ARG A 287 0.18 19.96 27.49
#